data_AF-A0A4V2P8V4-F1
#
_entry.id   AF-A0A4V2P8V4-F1
#
_cell.length_a   1.000
_cell.length_b   1.000
_cell.length_c   1.000
_cell.angle_alpha   90.00
_cell.angle_beta   90.00
_cell.angle_gamma   90.00
#
_symmetry.space_group_name_H-M   'P 1'
#
loop_
_entity.id
_entity.type
_entity.pdbx_description
1 polymer ?
#
loop_
_entity_poly.entity_id
_entity_poly.type
_entity_poly.pdbx_seq_one_letter_code
_entity_poly.pdbx_strand_id
1 'polypeptide(L)'
;MKIKSKFLSTLVLVPLSFGLPIQADQVISDDLIVQSSLCVGAECIENEEFDFDTIRLKATNPQIRFQDTSTSASFPTNDWLMGVSNDTDNISIFSITDVDAGKAVLRLSAASNGGVALGADAELVDDTVSVGSTGSERRIIHVAPATMPTDAVNKAQFDAFTTTATAAVNAQITAFDTELTTLQDEITTLTTRLNALVTRVDNL
;
A
#
# COMPACT_ATOMS: atom_id res chain seq x y z
N MET A 1 20.13 49.91 -90.30
CA MET A 1 21.01 48.73 -90.18
C MET A 1 20.69 48.05 -88.85
N LYS A 2 20.55 46.71 -88.85
CA LYS A 2 20.20 45.81 -87.73
C LYS A 2 21.08 46.08 -86.48
N ILE A 3 20.67 45.78 -85.23
CA ILE A 3 20.63 44.44 -84.60
C ILE A 3 19.82 44.49 -83.27
N LYS A 4 19.08 43.40 -82.99
CA LYS A 4 18.32 43.08 -81.76
C LYS A 4 19.23 42.61 -80.62
N SER A 5 18.85 42.81 -79.35
CA SER A 5 19.12 41.84 -78.27
C SER A 5 18.18 42.04 -77.07
N LYS A 6 17.38 41.02 -76.77
CA LYS A 6 16.62 40.81 -75.52
C LYS A 6 17.62 40.46 -74.41
N PHE A 7 17.38 40.85 -73.16
CA PHE A 7 17.64 39.94 -72.05
C PHE A 7 16.72 40.21 -70.86
N LEU A 8 16.01 39.14 -70.52
CA LEU A 8 15.16 38.87 -69.36
C LEU A 8 15.94 39.14 -68.06
N SER A 9 15.37 39.89 -67.12
CA SER A 9 15.90 40.01 -65.76
C SER A 9 15.13 39.07 -64.85
N THR A 10 15.87 38.11 -64.31
CA THR A 10 15.41 36.93 -63.57
C THR A 10 15.01 37.30 -62.14
N LEU A 11 13.77 36.99 -61.76
CA LEU A 11 13.30 37.04 -60.38
C LEU A 11 14.03 35.96 -59.56
N VAL A 12 14.91 36.35 -58.65
CA VAL A 12 15.58 35.44 -57.72
C VAL A 12 14.59 35.03 -56.62
N LEU A 13 14.05 33.83 -56.74
CA LEU A 13 13.29 33.16 -55.70
C LEU A 13 14.28 32.62 -54.66
N VAL A 14 14.41 33.29 -53.50
CA VAL A 14 15.19 32.78 -52.37
C VAL A 14 14.38 31.66 -51.72
N PRO A 15 14.83 30.39 -51.75
CA PRO A 15 14.15 29.34 -51.01
C PRO A 15 14.40 29.60 -49.52
N LEU A 16 13.37 30.04 -48.82
CA LEU A 16 13.35 30.10 -47.36
C LEU A 16 13.22 28.67 -46.85
N SER A 17 14.34 27.95 -46.84
CA SER A 17 14.47 26.63 -46.23
C SER A 17 14.33 26.77 -44.72
N PHE A 18 13.09 26.65 -44.22
CA PHE A 18 12.84 26.34 -42.82
C PHE A 18 13.39 24.93 -42.56
N GLY A 19 14.63 24.85 -42.10
CA GLY A 19 15.17 23.59 -41.58
C GLY A 19 14.33 23.18 -40.37
N LEU A 20 13.64 22.05 -40.47
CA LEU A 20 13.05 21.42 -39.29
C LEU A 20 14.21 21.12 -38.31
N PRO A 21 14.04 21.40 -37.00
CA PRO A 21 15.08 21.06 -36.05
C PRO A 21 15.27 19.53 -36.04
N ILE A 22 16.42 19.05 -36.52
CA ILE A 22 16.86 17.68 -36.29
C ILE A 22 17.31 17.64 -34.83
N GLN A 23 16.48 17.08 -33.95
CA GLN A 23 16.89 16.82 -32.58
C GLN A 23 17.56 15.44 -32.55
N ALA A 24 18.88 15.45 -32.40
CA ALA A 24 19.64 14.24 -32.08
C ALA A 24 19.63 14.04 -30.57
N ASP A 25 19.63 12.79 -30.12
CA ASP A 25 19.74 12.47 -28.70
C ASP A 25 21.11 12.91 -28.17
N GLN A 26 21.11 13.52 -26.99
CA GLN A 26 22.35 13.83 -26.28
C GLN A 26 22.81 12.61 -25.50
N VAL A 27 23.98 12.06 -25.87
CA VAL A 27 24.65 11.00 -25.13
C VAL A 27 25.87 11.59 -24.42
N ILE A 28 25.88 11.51 -23.09
CA ILE A 28 27.06 11.87 -22.29
C ILE A 28 27.83 10.59 -21.98
N SER A 29 28.98 10.41 -22.61
CA SER A 29 29.80 9.19 -22.48
C SER A 29 30.62 9.11 -21.19
N ASP A 30 30.36 10.01 -20.25
CA ASP A 30 31.06 10.15 -18.96
C ASP A 30 30.04 10.59 -17.88
N ASP A 31 30.50 10.82 -16.66
CA ASP A 31 29.65 11.26 -15.56
C ASP A 31 29.09 12.67 -15.80
N LEU A 32 27.76 12.82 -15.67
CA LEU A 32 27.10 14.13 -15.65
C LEU A 32 26.96 14.60 -14.20
N ILE A 33 27.70 15.65 -13.83
CA ILE A 33 27.58 16.30 -12.52
C ILE A 33 26.82 17.62 -12.68
N VAL A 34 25.64 17.71 -12.05
CA VAL A 34 24.84 18.95 -11.97
C VAL A 34 24.97 19.50 -10.55
N GLN A 35 25.62 20.66 -10.40
CA GLN A 35 25.99 21.20 -9.07
C GLN A 35 24.84 21.80 -8.26
N SER A 36 23.70 22.12 -8.89
CA SER A 36 22.54 22.69 -8.21
C SER A 36 21.30 21.82 -8.43
N SER A 37 20.57 22.08 -9.52
CA SER A 37 19.28 21.44 -9.76
C SER A 37 19.14 20.99 -11.21
N LEU A 38 18.44 19.88 -11.40
CA LEU A 38 18.09 19.33 -12.72
C LEU A 38 16.57 19.26 -12.86
N CYS A 39 16.02 19.84 -13.91
CA CYS A 39 14.64 19.59 -14.31
C CYS A 39 14.60 18.59 -15.47
N VAL A 40 13.81 17.54 -15.35
CA VAL A 40 13.60 16.54 -16.40
C VAL A 40 12.11 16.40 -16.69
N GLY A 41 11.74 16.49 -17.97
CA GLY A 41 10.38 16.31 -18.45
C GLY A 41 9.91 17.46 -19.34
N ALA A 42 8.84 17.21 -20.10
CA ALA A 42 8.34 18.14 -21.12
C ALA A 42 7.78 19.45 -20.55
N GLU A 43 7.49 19.48 -19.25
CA GLU A 43 6.91 20.64 -18.56
C GLU A 43 7.96 21.50 -17.84
N CYS A 44 9.24 21.19 -17.99
CA CYS A 44 10.34 22.06 -17.56
C CYS A 44 10.37 23.33 -18.41
N ILE A 45 10.65 24.49 -17.77
CA ILE A 45 10.70 25.78 -18.46
C ILE A 45 12.05 26.47 -18.27
N GLU A 46 12.35 27.42 -19.16
CA GLU A 46 13.56 28.24 -19.05
C GLU A 46 13.48 29.18 -17.82
N ASN A 47 14.60 29.34 -17.11
CA ASN A 47 14.71 30.16 -15.90
C ASN A 47 13.75 29.74 -14.76
N GLU A 48 13.47 28.45 -14.64
CA GLU A 48 12.67 27.92 -13.52
C GLU A 48 13.39 28.12 -12.18
N GLU A 49 12.63 28.53 -11.15
CA GLU A 49 13.11 28.64 -9.78
C GLU A 49 12.95 27.29 -9.06
N PHE A 50 14.04 26.75 -8.49
CA PHE A 50 14.10 25.39 -7.93
C PHE A 50 13.93 25.32 -6.40
N ASP A 51 13.90 26.45 -5.70
CA ASP A 51 13.94 26.48 -4.23
C ASP A 51 15.07 25.61 -3.66
N PHE A 52 14.71 24.53 -2.95
CA PHE A 52 15.64 23.55 -2.39
C PHE A 52 15.62 22.21 -3.13
N ASP A 53 14.88 22.09 -4.24
CA ASP A 53 14.79 20.84 -5.00
C ASP A 53 16.07 20.61 -5.81
N THR A 54 16.69 19.45 -5.61
CA THR A 54 17.87 19.02 -6.37
C THR A 54 17.50 18.42 -7.72
N ILE A 55 16.37 17.71 -7.81
CA ILE A 55 15.83 17.17 -9.06
C ILE A 55 14.32 17.38 -9.10
N ARG A 56 13.82 17.95 -10.19
CA ARG A 56 12.38 18.05 -10.47
C ARG A 56 12.03 17.20 -11.69
N LEU A 57 11.06 16.31 -11.51
CA LEU A 57 10.46 15.56 -12.62
C LEU A 57 9.11 16.20 -12.95
N LYS A 58 8.99 16.82 -14.13
CA LYS A 58 7.80 17.58 -14.53
C LYS A 58 7.13 16.96 -15.75
N ALA A 59 6.02 16.28 -15.49
CA ALA A 59 5.11 15.71 -16.48
C ALA A 59 3.76 15.47 -15.80
N THR A 60 2.70 15.21 -16.58
CA THR A 60 1.39 14.80 -16.04
C THR A 60 1.47 13.53 -15.18
N ASN A 61 2.44 12.65 -15.45
CA ASN A 61 2.70 11.42 -14.72
C ASN A 61 4.23 11.22 -14.60
N PRO A 62 4.89 11.91 -13.67
CA PRO A 62 6.34 11.84 -13.55
C PRO A 62 6.75 10.46 -13.04
N GLN A 63 7.76 9.89 -13.69
CA GLN A 63 8.21 8.52 -13.43
C GLN A 63 9.72 8.38 -13.60
N ILE A 64 10.30 7.46 -12.83
CA ILE A 64 11.65 6.94 -12.98
C ILE A 64 11.51 5.45 -13.25
N ARG A 65 12.06 5.00 -14.38
CA ARG A 65 12.11 3.58 -14.73
C ARG A 65 13.50 3.03 -14.45
N PHE A 66 13.53 1.92 -13.74
CA PHE A 66 14.69 1.08 -13.53
C PHE A 66 14.52 -0.14 -14.44
N GLN A 67 15.23 -0.12 -15.56
CA GLN A 67 15.19 -1.22 -16.52
C GLN A 67 16.42 -2.11 -16.31
N ASP A 68 16.19 -3.36 -15.96
CA ASP A 68 17.26 -4.35 -15.82
C ASP A 68 17.61 -4.92 -17.20
N THR A 69 18.81 -4.57 -17.69
CA THR A 69 19.29 -5.04 -19.00
C THR A 69 20.09 -6.35 -18.91
N SER A 70 20.10 -7.01 -17.75
CA SER A 70 20.81 -8.27 -17.56
C SER A 70 20.25 -9.36 -18.45
N THR A 71 21.14 -10.13 -19.10
CA THR A 71 20.75 -11.22 -20.02
C THR A 71 21.14 -12.62 -19.53
N SER A 72 21.86 -12.69 -18.40
CA SER A 72 22.21 -13.95 -17.77
C SER A 72 21.07 -14.44 -16.89
N ALA A 73 20.70 -15.72 -17.02
CA ALA A 73 19.71 -16.37 -16.16
C ALA A 73 20.10 -16.44 -14.67
N SER A 74 21.33 -16.07 -14.32
CA SER A 74 21.80 -15.98 -12.92
C SER A 74 21.49 -14.63 -12.26
N PHE A 75 21.03 -13.64 -13.02
CA PHE A 75 20.61 -12.35 -12.47
C PHE A 75 19.09 -12.23 -12.56
N PRO A 76 18.44 -11.60 -11.55
CA PRO A 76 17.09 -11.10 -11.71
C PRO A 76 17.00 -10.21 -12.95
N THR A 77 15.82 -10.14 -13.56
CA THR A 77 15.58 -9.30 -14.75
C THR A 77 14.39 -8.36 -14.54
N ASN A 78 13.97 -8.18 -13.27
CA ASN A 78 12.76 -7.45 -12.95
C ASN A 78 12.92 -5.96 -13.23
N ASP A 79 12.10 -5.43 -14.13
CA ASP A 79 11.98 -4.00 -14.34
C ASP A 79 11.10 -3.35 -13.25
N TRP A 80 11.53 -2.21 -12.75
CA TRP A 80 10.79 -1.43 -11.75
C TRP A 80 10.46 -0.04 -12.25
N LEU A 81 9.31 0.47 -11.82
CA LEU A 81 8.88 1.82 -12.09
C LEU A 81 8.45 2.48 -10.79
N MET A 82 9.03 3.62 -10.52
CA MET A 82 8.60 4.52 -9.45
C MET A 82 7.95 5.73 -10.10
N GLY A 83 6.78 6.15 -9.63
CA GLY A 83 6.14 7.32 -10.20
C GLY A 83 4.91 7.78 -9.44
N VAL A 84 4.43 8.94 -9.87
CA VAL A 84 3.18 9.51 -9.39
C VAL A 84 2.15 9.42 -10.50
N SER A 85 0.97 8.90 -10.16
CA SER A 85 -0.16 8.79 -11.06
C SER A 85 -1.43 9.26 -10.37
N ASN A 86 -2.37 9.80 -11.14
CA ASN A 86 -3.70 10.08 -10.64
C ASN A 86 -4.55 8.81 -10.81
N ASP A 87 -5.25 8.39 -9.77
CA ASP A 87 -6.30 7.38 -9.90
C ASP A 87 -7.55 7.98 -10.57
N THR A 88 -8.54 7.14 -10.82
CA THR A 88 -9.84 7.44 -11.43
C THR A 88 -10.58 8.58 -10.74
N ASP A 89 -10.30 8.81 -9.45
CA ASP A 89 -10.89 9.89 -8.63
C ASP A 89 -10.00 11.15 -8.54
N ASN A 90 -9.01 11.29 -9.42
CA ASN A 90 -8.01 12.37 -9.40
C ASN A 90 -7.22 12.45 -8.08
N ILE A 91 -7.10 11.32 -7.39
CA ILE A 91 -6.27 11.17 -6.20
C ILE A 91 -4.84 10.90 -6.67
N SER A 92 -3.90 11.73 -6.23
CA SER A 92 -2.48 11.49 -6.48
C SER A 92 -2.00 10.28 -5.70
N ILE A 93 -1.43 9.31 -6.41
CA ILE A 93 -0.85 8.09 -5.87
C ILE A 93 0.63 8.05 -6.22
N PHE A 94 1.49 7.92 -5.20
CA PHE A 94 2.86 7.49 -5.42
C PHE A 94 2.91 5.96 -5.42
N SER A 95 3.59 5.37 -6.41
CA SER A 95 3.68 3.92 -6.53
C SER A 95 5.07 3.42 -6.88
N ILE A 96 5.36 2.20 -6.43
CA ILE A 96 6.46 1.36 -6.91
C ILE A 96 5.83 0.14 -7.55
N THR A 97 6.16 -0.09 -8.81
CA THR A 97 5.53 -1.10 -9.66
C THR A 97 6.58 -2.04 -10.22
N ASP A 98 6.37 -3.33 -10.04
CA ASP A 98 7.03 -4.38 -10.83
C ASP A 98 6.41 -4.32 -12.23
N VAL A 99 7.19 -3.85 -13.20
CA VAL A 99 6.73 -3.61 -14.56
C VAL A 99 6.49 -4.91 -15.30
N ASP A 100 7.32 -5.92 -15.06
CA ASP A 100 7.22 -7.23 -15.72
C ASP A 100 5.97 -7.98 -15.26
N ALA A 101 5.67 -7.91 -13.98
CA ALA A 101 4.44 -8.46 -13.42
C ALA A 101 3.21 -7.56 -13.68
N GLY A 102 3.43 -6.28 -13.99
CA GLY A 102 2.38 -5.27 -14.10
C GLY A 102 1.67 -5.02 -12.76
N LYS A 103 2.40 -5.14 -11.63
CA LYS A 103 1.83 -5.08 -10.27
C LYS A 103 2.49 -3.96 -9.46
N ALA A 104 1.68 -3.04 -8.95
CA ALA A 104 2.13 -2.12 -7.92
C ALA A 104 2.39 -2.91 -6.62
N VAL A 105 3.62 -2.87 -6.11
CA VAL A 105 4.02 -3.51 -4.85
C VAL A 105 3.92 -2.55 -3.66
N LEU A 106 3.90 -1.26 -3.94
CA LEU A 106 3.61 -0.20 -2.97
C LEU A 106 2.75 0.85 -3.65
N ARG A 107 1.67 1.27 -2.98
CA ARG A 107 0.88 2.45 -3.36
C ARG A 107 0.64 3.29 -2.12
N LEU A 108 0.88 4.60 -2.24
CA LEU A 108 0.63 5.60 -1.21
C LEU A 108 -0.38 6.61 -1.75
N SER A 109 -1.52 6.74 -1.08
CA SER A 109 -2.57 7.70 -1.43
C SER A 109 -2.32 9.05 -0.77
N ALA A 110 -2.47 10.14 -1.54
CA ALA A 110 -2.53 11.51 -1.03
C ALA A 110 -3.97 12.01 -0.81
N ALA A 111 -4.96 11.11 -0.73
CA ALA A 111 -6.33 11.46 -0.35
C ALA A 111 -6.39 12.05 1.07
N SER A 112 -7.55 12.61 1.46
CA SER A 112 -7.71 13.37 2.71
C SER A 112 -7.25 12.64 3.99
N ASN A 113 -7.42 11.32 4.07
CA ASN A 113 -6.94 10.49 5.20
C ASN A 113 -5.70 9.65 4.85
N GLY A 114 -5.18 9.78 3.62
CA GLY A 114 -4.12 8.93 3.09
C GLY A 114 -4.52 7.46 2.97
N GLY A 115 -3.55 6.59 2.68
CA GLY A 115 -3.74 5.14 2.61
C GLY A 115 -2.49 4.46 2.07
N VAL A 116 -2.18 3.26 2.56
CA VAL A 116 -1.02 2.48 2.16
C VAL A 116 -1.47 1.09 1.73
N ALA A 117 -1.17 0.73 0.48
CA ALA A 117 -1.27 -0.66 0.01
C ALA A 117 0.14 -1.24 -0.10
N LEU A 118 0.42 -2.28 0.69
CA LEU A 118 1.72 -2.93 0.78
C LEU A 118 1.66 -4.38 0.26
N GLY A 119 2.36 -4.62 -0.83
CA GLY A 119 2.42 -5.89 -1.56
C GLY A 119 1.58 -5.88 -2.83
N ALA A 120 1.96 -6.71 -3.80
CA ALA A 120 1.23 -6.87 -5.05
C ALA A 120 -0.25 -7.18 -4.79
N ASP A 121 -1.18 -6.60 -5.55
CA ASP A 121 -2.63 -6.82 -5.39
C ASP A 121 -3.21 -6.45 -4.01
N ALA A 122 -2.46 -5.71 -3.18
CA ALA A 122 -3.03 -5.12 -1.98
C ALA A 122 -4.04 -4.03 -2.38
N GLU A 123 -5.19 -4.05 -1.70
CA GLU A 123 -6.26 -3.07 -1.91
C GLU A 123 -5.87 -1.75 -1.24
N LEU A 124 -5.99 -0.64 -1.97
CA LEU A 124 -5.76 0.69 -1.41
C LEU A 124 -7.04 1.19 -0.75
N VAL A 125 -6.99 1.38 0.57
CA VAL A 125 -8.14 1.80 1.38
C VAL A 125 -7.75 3.01 2.22
N ASP A 126 -8.61 4.02 2.25
CA ASP A 126 -8.41 5.27 3.00
C ASP A 126 -8.21 5.02 4.50
N ASP A 127 -7.27 5.75 5.12
CA ASP A 127 -6.93 5.67 6.55
C ASP A 127 -6.46 4.27 7.01
N THR A 128 -5.85 3.49 6.10
CA THR A 128 -5.37 2.13 6.44
C THR A 128 -3.98 1.83 5.90
N VAL A 129 -3.33 0.86 6.54
CA VAL A 129 -2.25 0.07 5.93
C VAL A 129 -2.81 -1.30 5.58
N SER A 130 -3.13 -1.48 4.31
CA SER A 130 -3.57 -2.75 3.75
C SER A 130 -2.36 -3.57 3.32
N VAL A 131 -2.29 -4.83 3.76
CA VAL A 131 -1.21 -5.77 3.41
C VAL A 131 -1.66 -6.82 2.37
N GLY A 132 -2.87 -6.68 1.82
CA GLY A 132 -3.47 -7.67 0.91
C GLY A 132 -4.84 -7.20 0.43
N SER A 133 -5.68 -8.16 0.06
CA SER A 133 -7.06 -7.91 -0.34
C SER A 133 -7.94 -9.01 0.22
N THR A 134 -9.26 -8.83 0.16
CA THR A 134 -10.23 -9.81 0.65
C THR A 134 -9.99 -11.18 0.00
N GLY A 135 -9.73 -12.21 0.81
CA GLY A 135 -9.43 -13.57 0.35
C GLY A 135 -7.99 -13.78 -0.13
N SER A 136 -7.12 -12.77 -0.01
CA SER A 136 -5.69 -12.82 -0.33
C SER A 136 -4.90 -12.04 0.73
N GLU A 137 -5.21 -12.29 1.99
CA GLU A 137 -4.55 -11.67 3.13
C GLU A 137 -3.12 -12.17 3.30
N ARG A 138 -2.24 -11.30 3.81
CA ARG A 138 -0.85 -11.65 4.14
C ARG A 138 -0.65 -11.75 5.63
N ARG A 139 0.24 -12.66 6.03
CA ARG A 139 0.71 -12.73 7.42
C ARG A 139 1.70 -11.60 7.68
N ILE A 140 1.53 -10.93 8.82
CA ILE A 140 2.54 -10.03 9.39
C ILE A 140 3.32 -10.87 10.42
N ILE A 141 4.59 -11.16 10.11
CA ILE A 141 5.44 -12.01 10.94
C ILE A 141 6.49 -11.16 11.68
N HIS A 142 7.07 -11.73 12.75
CA HIS A 142 8.04 -11.03 13.62
C HIS A 142 7.47 -9.83 14.38
N VAL A 143 6.20 -9.91 14.78
CA VAL A 143 5.55 -8.91 15.64
C VAL A 143 5.88 -9.18 17.11
N ALA A 144 6.65 -8.29 17.73
CA ALA A 144 6.93 -8.32 19.17
C ALA A 144 5.63 -8.14 19.99
N PRO A 145 5.59 -8.59 21.25
CA PRO A 145 4.42 -8.38 22.10
C PRO A 145 4.06 -6.91 22.28
N ALA A 146 2.78 -6.59 22.21
CA ALA A 146 2.22 -5.26 22.47
C ALA A 146 2.48 -4.79 23.91
N THR A 147 2.80 -3.50 24.08
CA THR A 147 3.08 -2.84 25.37
C THR A 147 2.24 -1.57 25.59
N MET A 148 1.86 -0.88 24.52
CA MET A 148 1.02 0.32 24.55
C MET A 148 -0.40 0.03 24.02
N PRO A 149 -1.40 0.89 24.32
CA PRO A 149 -2.79 0.66 23.93
C PRO A 149 -3.04 0.55 22.41
N THR A 150 -2.14 1.08 21.58
CA THR A 150 -2.28 1.10 20.11
C THR A 150 -1.32 0.14 19.41
N ASP A 151 -0.67 -0.75 20.15
CA ASP A 151 0.24 -1.74 19.57
C ASP A 151 -0.54 -2.92 18.96
N ALA A 152 -0.01 -3.50 17.90
CA ALA A 152 -0.53 -4.74 17.35
C ALA A 152 -0.27 -5.91 18.31
N VAL A 153 -1.31 -6.68 18.62
CA VAL A 153 -1.22 -7.88 19.47
C VAL A 153 -0.77 -9.09 18.64
N ASN A 154 0.19 -9.87 19.15
CA ASN A 154 0.64 -11.08 18.47
C ASN A 154 -0.10 -12.35 18.97
N LYS A 155 0.09 -13.47 18.27
CA LYS A 155 -0.59 -14.74 18.58
C LYS A 155 -0.30 -15.24 20.01
N ALA A 156 0.92 -15.08 20.52
CA ALA A 156 1.29 -15.56 21.85
C ALA A 156 0.49 -14.84 22.95
N GLN A 157 0.26 -13.53 22.81
CA GLN A 157 -0.60 -12.78 23.74
C GLN A 157 -2.06 -13.23 23.65
N PHE A 158 -2.59 -13.51 22.45
CA PHE A 158 -3.94 -14.04 22.27
C PHE A 158 -4.12 -15.44 22.89
N ASP A 159 -3.14 -16.34 22.72
CA ASP A 159 -3.17 -17.68 23.31
C ASP A 159 -3.12 -17.61 24.85
N ALA A 160 -2.33 -16.69 25.42
CA ALA A 160 -2.25 -16.47 26.87
C ALA A 160 -3.56 -15.89 27.44
N PHE A 161 -4.18 -14.95 26.71
CA PHE A 161 -5.51 -14.45 27.04
C PHE A 161 -6.55 -15.57 27.02
N THR A 162 -6.57 -16.39 25.96
CA THR A 162 -7.50 -17.52 25.83
C THR A 162 -7.35 -18.50 26.99
N THR A 163 -6.11 -18.85 27.35
CA THR A 163 -5.82 -19.72 28.50
C THR A 163 -6.39 -19.16 29.81
N THR A 164 -6.18 -17.87 30.05
CA THR A 164 -6.68 -17.18 31.25
C THR A 164 -8.21 -17.14 31.27
N ALA A 165 -8.83 -16.80 30.14
CA ALA A 165 -10.28 -16.74 30.00
C ALA A 165 -10.93 -18.12 30.21
N THR A 166 -10.39 -19.18 29.60
CA THR A 166 -10.89 -20.55 29.78
C THR A 166 -10.78 -21.00 31.24
N ALA A 167 -9.67 -20.71 31.92
CA ALA A 167 -9.51 -21.04 33.34
C ALA A 167 -10.53 -20.33 34.22
N ALA A 168 -10.79 -19.04 33.98
CA ALA A 168 -11.79 -18.27 34.71
C ALA A 168 -13.21 -18.81 34.52
N VAL A 169 -13.59 -19.16 33.28
CA VAL A 169 -14.88 -19.78 32.98
C VAL A 169 -15.02 -21.13 33.66
N ASN A 170 -13.99 -21.98 33.62
CA ASN A 170 -14.00 -23.28 34.29
C ASN A 170 -14.19 -23.14 35.81
N ALA A 171 -13.55 -22.14 36.43
CA ALA A 171 -13.72 -21.87 37.86
C ALA A 171 -15.18 -21.49 38.19
N GLN A 172 -15.82 -20.68 37.33
CA GLN A 172 -17.24 -20.34 37.49
C GLN A 172 -18.15 -21.57 37.31
N ILE A 173 -17.86 -22.45 36.36
CA ILE A 173 -18.61 -23.69 36.15
C ILE A 173 -18.53 -24.58 37.40
N THR A 174 -17.33 -24.75 37.97
CA THR A 174 -17.17 -25.56 39.19
C THR A 174 -17.88 -24.93 40.40
N ALA A 175 -17.87 -23.59 40.51
CA ALA A 175 -18.62 -22.91 41.56
C ALA A 175 -20.13 -23.15 41.43
N PHE A 176 -20.68 -23.03 40.22
CA PHE A 176 -22.09 -23.33 39.97
C PHE A 176 -22.44 -24.80 40.18
N ASP A 177 -21.57 -25.74 39.81
CA ASP A 177 -21.76 -27.17 40.06
C ASP A 177 -21.84 -27.48 41.57
N THR A 178 -21.02 -26.79 42.37
CA THR A 178 -21.03 -26.89 43.83
C THR A 178 -22.33 -26.33 44.42
N GLU A 179 -22.78 -25.18 43.94
CA GLU A 179 -24.04 -24.56 44.38
C GLU A 179 -25.24 -25.43 44.01
N LEU A 180 -25.25 -26.00 42.80
CA LEU A 180 -26.30 -26.91 42.35
C LEU A 180 -26.36 -28.18 43.21
N THR A 181 -25.20 -28.76 43.53
CA THR A 181 -25.11 -29.92 44.43
C THR A 181 -25.67 -29.58 45.81
N THR A 182 -25.34 -28.40 46.34
CA THR A 182 -25.86 -27.92 47.63
C THR A 182 -27.39 -27.80 47.60
N LEU A 183 -27.94 -27.20 46.54
CA LEU A 183 -29.40 -27.09 46.36
C LEU A 183 -30.08 -28.45 46.26
N GLN A 184 -29.46 -29.43 45.60
CA GLN A 184 -29.96 -30.81 45.51
C GLN A 184 -30.01 -31.50 46.89
N ASP A 185 -28.99 -31.30 47.73
CA ASP A 185 -28.94 -31.83 49.10
C ASP A 185 -30.02 -31.19 50.00
N GLU A 186 -30.23 -29.88 49.88
CA GLU A 186 -31.28 -29.16 50.60
C GLU A 186 -32.67 -29.66 50.21
N ILE A 187 -32.95 -29.82 48.91
CA ILE A 187 -34.22 -30.36 48.40
C ILE A 187 -34.44 -31.79 48.91
N THR A 188 -33.41 -32.63 48.91
CA THR A 188 -33.47 -33.99 49.43
C THR A 188 -33.82 -33.99 50.92
N THR A 189 -33.16 -33.13 51.70
CA THR A 189 -33.43 -32.97 53.13
C THR A 189 -34.86 -32.52 53.40
N LEU A 190 -35.37 -31.54 52.65
CA LEU A 190 -36.75 -31.07 52.76
C LEU A 190 -37.75 -32.17 52.43
N THR A 191 -37.49 -32.97 51.39
CA THR A 191 -38.33 -34.11 51.00
C THR A 191 -38.43 -35.13 52.13
N THR A 192 -37.30 -35.48 52.77
CA THR A 192 -37.29 -36.39 53.93
C THR A 192 -38.08 -35.83 55.11
N ARG A 193 -37.91 -34.55 55.44
CA ARG A 193 -38.63 -33.88 56.53
C ARG A 193 -40.13 -33.83 56.27
N LEU A 194 -40.54 -33.59 55.03
CA LEU A 194 -41.94 -33.59 54.62
C LEU A 194 -42.54 -34.99 54.79
N ASN A 195 -41.88 -36.03 54.30
CA ASN A 195 -42.35 -37.41 54.45
C ASN A 195 -42.51 -37.81 55.93
N ALA A 196 -41.57 -37.45 56.79
CA ALA A 196 -41.67 -37.71 58.23
C ALA A 196 -42.86 -36.97 58.88
N LEU A 197 -43.14 -35.74 58.45
CA LEU A 197 -44.30 -34.98 58.92
C LEU A 197 -45.61 -35.65 58.48
N VAL A 198 -45.70 -36.06 57.21
CA VAL A 198 -46.87 -36.78 56.67
C VAL A 198 -47.14 -38.02 57.52
N THR A 199 -46.13 -38.87 57.74
CA THR A 199 -46.28 -40.06 58.59
C THR A 199 -46.74 -39.72 60.01
N ARG A 200 -46.26 -38.63 60.60
CA ARG A 200 -46.69 -38.23 61.96
C ARG A 200 -48.15 -37.78 61.98
N VAL A 201 -48.61 -37.08 60.95
CA VAL A 201 -50.00 -36.64 60.82
C VAL A 201 -50.93 -37.84 60.62
N ASP A 202 -50.53 -38.82 59.80
CA ASP A 202 -51.33 -40.03 59.56
C ASP A 202 -51.53 -40.90 60.81
N ASN A 203 -50.73 -40.70 61.87
CA ASN A 203 -50.80 -41.43 63.14
C ASN A 203 -51.54 -40.68 64.27
N LEU A 204 -52.08 -39.49 64.01
CA LEU A 204 -52.86 -38.68 64.96
C LEU A 204 -54.36 -38.87 64.76
#